data_AF-X0AII4-F1
#
_entry.id   AF-X0AII4-F1
#
_cell.length_a   1.000
_cell.length_b   1.000
_cell.length_c   1.000
_cell.angle_alpha   90.00
_cell.angle_beta   90.00
_cell.angle_gamma   90.00
#
_symmetry.space_group_name_H-M   'P 1'
#
loop_
_entity.id
_entity.type
_entity.pdbx_description
1 polymer ?
#
loop_
_entity_poly.entity_id
_entity_poly.type
_entity_poly.pdbx_seq_one_letter_code
_entity_poly.pdbx_strand_id
1 'polypeptide(L)'
;MRRTMQTAMLSLGWLVERGVKIEGNADWQENSSKPCDTGSPISSVSPSFPKVNFSSVDPLWPDKTSPSAERYWYTKKSILARGQRALEDLKKRPEKLIFVVSHAGFLRLGVAGYWFFNSDYRVFDFDGQGIKQQEGTLAGGMGLSLTEPVELGLDLPEEDPGYDAEVQE
;
A
#
# COMPACT_ATOMS: atom_id res chain seq x y z
N MET A 1 -5.73 6.41 -1.49
CA MET A 1 -7.21 6.24 -1.49
C MET A 1 -7.82 7.07 -0.37
N ARG A 2 -9.11 7.45 -0.40
CA ARG A 2 -9.70 8.27 0.68
C ARG A 2 -9.54 7.60 2.06
N ARG A 3 -9.81 6.30 2.15
CA ARG A 3 -9.68 5.53 3.41
C ARG A 3 -8.26 5.55 3.98
N THR A 4 -7.22 5.44 3.15
CA THR A 4 -5.83 5.50 3.64
C THR A 4 -5.45 6.89 4.12
N MET A 5 -5.88 7.94 3.42
CA MET A 5 -5.61 9.31 3.87
C MET A 5 -6.36 9.65 5.16
N GLN A 6 -7.60 9.18 5.33
CA GLN A 6 -8.35 9.32 6.58
C GLN A 6 -7.63 8.60 7.73
N THR A 7 -7.22 7.35 7.54
CA THR A 7 -6.44 6.62 8.54
C THR A 7 -5.17 7.38 8.90
N ALA A 8 -4.38 7.81 7.92
CA ALA A 8 -3.15 8.56 8.15
C ALA A 8 -3.38 9.86 8.94
N MET A 9 -4.43 10.63 8.61
CA MET A 9 -4.75 11.86 9.35
C MET A 9 -5.23 11.58 10.78
N LEU A 10 -6.03 10.54 10.97
CA LEU A 10 -6.57 10.20 12.30
C LEU A 10 -5.50 9.61 13.23
N SER A 11 -4.61 8.73 12.72
CA SER A 11 -3.62 8.04 13.55
C SER A 11 -2.28 8.76 13.64
N LEU A 12 -1.88 9.51 12.60
CA LEU A 12 -0.57 10.16 12.49
C LEU A 12 -0.66 11.68 12.32
N GLY A 13 -1.85 12.28 12.37
CA GLY A 13 -2.02 13.73 12.18
C GLY A 13 -1.21 14.59 13.16
N TRP A 14 -1.01 14.09 14.38
CA TRP A 14 -0.17 14.73 15.40
C TRP A 14 1.31 14.81 15.01
N LEU A 15 1.83 13.88 14.19
CA LEU A 15 3.18 13.95 13.64
C LEU A 15 3.27 15.02 12.56
N VAL A 16 2.22 15.17 11.75
CA VAL A 16 2.14 16.21 10.72
C VAL A 16 2.16 17.60 11.35
N GLU A 17 1.49 17.77 12.49
CA GLU A 17 1.55 19.00 13.29
C GLU A 17 2.96 19.30 13.85
N ARG A 18 3.80 18.27 13.99
CA ARG A 18 5.22 18.38 14.37
C ARG A 18 6.16 18.50 13.17
N GLY A 19 5.62 18.69 11.96
CA GLY A 19 6.39 18.93 10.75
C GLY A 19 6.76 17.68 9.95
N VAL A 20 6.25 16.49 10.31
CA VAL A 20 6.41 15.29 9.47
C VAL A 20 5.59 15.49 8.19
N LYS A 21 6.23 15.30 7.04
CA LYS A 21 5.59 15.41 5.73
C LYS A 21 4.79 14.16 5.44
N ILE A 22 3.69 14.31 4.70
CA ILE A 22 2.91 13.20 4.17
C ILE A 22 2.80 13.35 2.65
N GLU A 23 3.19 12.28 1.96
CA GLU A 23 3.25 12.21 0.50
C GLU A 23 2.25 11.18 0.00
N GLY A 24 1.44 11.56 -1.00
CA GLY A 24 0.62 10.62 -1.74
C GLY A 24 1.49 9.83 -2.72
N ASN A 25 1.32 8.51 -2.76
CA ASN A 25 2.05 7.64 -3.69
C ASN A 25 1.13 6.53 -4.20
N ALA A 26 0.98 6.45 -5.53
CA ALA A 26 0.07 5.51 -6.20
C ALA A 26 0.54 4.05 -6.14
N ASP A 27 1.81 3.76 -5.85
CA ASP A 27 2.30 2.38 -5.73
C ASP A 27 1.77 1.69 -4.46
N TRP A 28 1.31 2.44 -3.45
CA TRP A 28 0.77 1.94 -2.18
C TRP A 28 -0.75 1.74 -2.17
N GLN A 29 -1.38 1.70 -3.35
CA GLN A 29 -2.80 1.43 -3.46
C GLN A 29 -3.12 -0.05 -3.36
N GLU A 30 -4.39 -0.39 -3.11
CA GLU A 30 -4.84 -1.78 -3.03
C GLU A 30 -4.55 -2.56 -4.34
N ASN A 31 -4.52 -3.88 -4.26
CA ASN A 31 -4.10 -4.75 -5.35
C ASN A 31 -5.09 -4.80 -6.53
N SER A 32 -6.40 -4.80 -6.29
CA SER A 32 -7.42 -5.10 -7.32
C SER A 32 -7.95 -3.86 -8.06
N SER A 33 -8.68 -4.09 -9.17
CA SER A 33 -9.38 -3.05 -9.94
C SER A 33 -10.86 -2.89 -9.55
N LYS A 34 -11.32 -3.53 -8.45
CA LYS A 34 -12.68 -3.35 -7.93
C LYS A 34 -12.93 -1.86 -7.64
N PRO A 35 -14.18 -1.36 -7.73
CA PRO A 35 -14.48 0.06 -7.46
C PRO A 35 -14.06 0.51 -6.07
N CYS A 36 -14.19 -0.37 -5.07
CA CYS A 36 -13.74 -0.10 -3.72
C CYS A 36 -12.21 -0.06 -3.60
N ASP A 37 -11.47 -0.69 -4.51
CA ASP A 37 -10.00 -0.76 -4.53
C ASP A 37 -9.37 0.23 -5.51
N THR A 38 -10.22 0.97 -6.22
CA THR A 38 -9.83 2.03 -7.13
C THR A 38 -9.94 3.39 -6.44
N GLY A 39 -8.97 4.25 -6.71
CA GLY A 39 -8.91 5.60 -6.17
C GLY A 39 -10.00 6.54 -6.71
N SER A 40 -9.89 7.82 -6.36
CA SER A 40 -10.66 8.90 -6.99
C SER A 40 -9.70 9.93 -7.57
N PRO A 41 -10.09 10.68 -8.61
CA PRO A 41 -9.24 11.75 -9.17
C PRO A 41 -8.72 12.70 -8.09
N ILE A 42 -7.46 13.15 -8.21
CA ILE A 42 -6.81 14.01 -7.20
C ILE A 42 -7.63 15.28 -6.93
N SER A 43 -8.21 15.88 -7.97
CA SER A 43 -9.08 17.06 -7.86
C SER A 43 -10.31 16.85 -6.96
N SER A 44 -10.80 15.61 -6.86
CA SER A 44 -11.96 15.27 -6.02
C SER A 44 -11.62 15.00 -4.55
N VAL A 45 -10.35 14.74 -4.21
CA VAL A 45 -9.93 14.37 -2.84
C VAL A 45 -9.01 15.40 -2.21
N SER A 46 -8.16 16.07 -2.98
CA SER A 46 -7.19 17.03 -2.45
C SER A 46 -7.80 18.16 -1.60
N PRO A 47 -9.00 18.71 -1.88
CA PRO A 47 -9.60 19.72 -1.00
C PRO A 47 -9.88 19.22 0.42
N SER A 48 -10.14 17.91 0.59
CA SER A 48 -10.38 17.29 1.90
C SER A 48 -9.10 16.90 2.63
N PHE A 49 -7.95 16.88 1.95
CA PHE A 49 -6.66 16.45 2.51
C PHE A 49 -5.54 17.46 2.19
N PRO A 50 -5.67 18.74 2.60
CA PRO A 50 -4.73 19.79 2.21
C PRO A 50 -3.31 19.59 2.76
N LYS A 51 -3.13 18.73 3.76
CA LYS A 51 -1.82 18.38 4.33
C LYS A 51 -1.06 17.33 3.50
N VAL A 52 -1.72 16.66 2.55
CA VAL A 52 -1.11 15.62 1.71
C VAL A 52 -0.49 16.25 0.47
N ASN A 53 0.79 15.98 0.24
CA ASN A 53 1.43 16.36 -1.00
C ASN A 53 1.05 15.37 -2.12
N PHE A 54 0.35 15.87 -3.14
CA PHE A 54 -0.03 15.08 -4.33
C PHE A 54 0.86 15.34 -5.55
N SER A 55 1.88 16.21 -5.46
CA SER A 55 2.65 16.68 -6.62
C SER A 55 3.42 15.56 -7.34
N SER A 56 3.74 14.48 -6.64
CA SER A 56 4.50 13.32 -7.15
C SER A 56 3.63 12.10 -7.42
N VAL A 57 2.30 12.21 -7.27
CA VAL A 57 1.40 11.09 -7.58
C VAL A 57 1.42 10.83 -9.09
N ASP A 58 1.61 9.56 -9.46
CA ASP A 58 1.62 9.12 -10.85
C ASP A 58 0.36 9.65 -11.58
N PRO A 59 0.50 10.37 -12.71
CA PRO A 59 -0.63 10.91 -13.47
C PRO A 59 -1.64 9.85 -13.96
N LEU A 60 -1.24 8.58 -14.02
CA LEU A 60 -2.15 7.47 -14.34
C LEU A 60 -3.18 7.24 -13.24
N TRP A 61 -2.95 7.71 -12.01
CA TRP A 61 -3.92 7.59 -10.93
C TRP A 61 -5.28 8.22 -11.31
N PRO A 62 -6.43 7.55 -11.06
CA PRO A 62 -6.61 6.28 -10.35
C PRO A 62 -6.74 5.05 -11.26
N ASP A 63 -6.34 5.13 -12.53
CA ASP A 63 -6.51 4.07 -13.52
C ASP A 63 -5.74 2.78 -13.15
N LYS A 64 -6.41 1.65 -13.36
CA LYS A 64 -5.92 0.29 -13.13
C LYS A 64 -6.30 -0.68 -14.25
N THR A 65 -6.97 -0.22 -15.30
CA THR A 65 -7.55 -1.13 -16.32
C THR A 65 -7.05 -0.82 -17.71
N SER A 66 -6.62 0.41 -17.99
CA SER A 66 -6.04 0.71 -19.30
C SER A 66 -4.70 -0.01 -19.53
N PRO A 67 -4.30 -0.24 -20.79
CA PRO A 67 -2.95 -0.73 -21.12
C PRO A 67 -1.82 0.14 -20.55
N SER A 68 -2.01 1.46 -20.49
CA SER A 68 -1.03 2.36 -19.88
C SER A 68 -0.86 2.16 -18.37
N ALA A 69 -1.86 1.55 -17.72
CA ALA A 69 -1.86 1.27 -16.29
C ALA A 69 -1.39 -0.15 -15.94
N GLU A 70 -0.71 -0.89 -16.85
CA GLU A 70 -0.23 -2.28 -16.61
C GLU A 70 0.49 -2.43 -15.26
N ARG A 71 1.28 -1.42 -14.87
CA ARG A 71 2.00 -1.40 -13.58
C ARG A 71 1.12 -1.48 -12.34
N TYR A 72 -0.19 -1.28 -12.49
CA TYR A 72 -1.20 -1.30 -11.43
C TYR A 72 -2.19 -2.46 -11.52
N TRP A 73 -2.10 -3.29 -12.56
CA TRP A 73 -2.97 -4.43 -12.78
C TRP A 73 -2.93 -5.45 -11.65
N TYR A 74 -4.02 -6.19 -11.50
CA TYR A 74 -4.15 -7.25 -10.51
C TYR A 74 -3.55 -8.54 -11.07
N THR A 75 -2.23 -8.55 -11.27
CA THR A 75 -1.49 -9.74 -11.73
C THR A 75 -0.29 -10.00 -10.84
N LYS A 76 0.16 -11.26 -10.79
CA LYS A 76 1.36 -11.64 -10.05
C LYS A 76 2.57 -10.79 -10.44
N LYS A 77 2.80 -10.65 -11.75
CA LYS A 77 3.86 -9.83 -12.33
C LYS A 77 3.77 -8.37 -11.84
N SER A 78 2.61 -7.72 -12.00
CA SER A 78 2.47 -6.29 -11.69
C SER A 78 2.51 -6.00 -10.20
N ILE A 79 1.91 -6.84 -9.36
CA ILE A 79 1.90 -6.66 -7.90
C ILE A 79 3.30 -6.86 -7.30
N LEU A 80 4.03 -7.92 -7.70
CA LEU A 80 5.39 -8.16 -7.21
C LEU A 80 6.35 -7.06 -7.66
N ALA A 81 6.30 -6.68 -8.94
CA ALA A 81 7.12 -5.58 -9.46
C ALA A 81 6.79 -4.26 -8.74
N ARG A 82 5.51 -3.98 -8.45
CA ARG A 82 5.09 -2.77 -7.72
C ARG A 82 5.59 -2.75 -6.28
N GLY A 83 5.48 -3.87 -5.57
CA GLY A 83 5.99 -3.98 -4.20
C GLY A 83 7.50 -3.78 -4.13
N GLN A 84 8.25 -4.39 -5.05
CA GLN A 84 9.70 -4.20 -5.15
C GLN A 84 10.07 -2.73 -5.42
N ARG A 85 9.43 -2.07 -6.40
CA ARG A 85 9.64 -0.63 -6.67
C ARG A 85 9.35 0.24 -5.45
N ALA A 86 8.28 -0.08 -4.72
CA ALA A 86 7.89 0.69 -3.54
C ALA A 86 8.94 0.55 -2.41
N LEU A 87 9.47 -0.65 -2.18
CA LEU A 87 10.56 -0.86 -1.22
C LEU A 87 11.86 -0.17 -1.64
N GLU A 88 12.21 -0.20 -2.94
CA GLU A 88 13.37 0.50 -3.48
C GLU A 88 13.26 2.02 -3.34
N ASP A 89 12.07 2.58 -3.53
CA ASP A 89 11.80 4.00 -3.31
C ASP A 89 12.00 4.38 -1.84
N LEU A 90 11.44 3.58 -0.91
CA LEU A 90 11.64 3.79 0.52
C LEU A 90 13.11 3.68 0.95
N LYS A 91 13.90 2.78 0.35
CA LYS A 91 15.35 2.65 0.67
C LYS A 91 16.17 3.89 0.31
N LYS A 92 15.71 4.68 -0.67
CA LYS A 92 16.39 5.91 -1.10
C LYS A 92 16.09 7.09 -0.18
N ARG A 93 15.13 6.94 0.73
CA ARG A 93 14.71 7.99 1.65
C ARG A 93 15.74 8.19 2.77
N PRO A 94 16.02 9.45 3.17
CA PRO A 94 16.95 9.73 4.27
C PRO A 94 16.34 9.52 5.66
N GLU A 95 15.01 9.34 5.76
CA GLU A 95 14.32 9.17 7.03
C GLU A 95 14.70 7.86 7.74
N LYS A 96 14.93 7.93 9.05
CA LYS A 96 15.23 6.75 9.89
C LYS A 96 14.00 5.89 10.17
N LEU A 97 12.81 6.49 10.11
CA LEU A 97 11.53 5.83 10.34
C LEU A 97 10.53 6.39 9.34
N ILE A 98 9.88 5.50 8.61
CA ILE A 98 8.87 5.86 7.60
C ILE A 98 7.58 5.13 7.95
N PHE A 99 6.48 5.89 7.99
CA PHE A 99 5.15 5.32 8.13
C PHE A 99 4.53 5.14 6.76
N VAL A 100 4.09 3.91 6.47
CA VAL A 100 3.34 3.59 5.26
C VAL A 100 1.92 3.23 5.67
N VAL A 101 0.94 3.96 5.16
CA VAL A 101 -0.49 3.66 5.35
C VAL A 101 -1.05 3.13 4.05
N SER A 102 -1.35 1.84 4.02
CA SER A 102 -1.71 1.09 2.81
C SER A 102 -2.87 0.13 3.10
N HIS A 103 -3.02 -0.89 2.27
CA HIS A 103 -4.13 -1.84 2.30
C HIS A 103 -3.63 -3.28 2.47
N ALA A 104 -4.46 -4.11 3.09
CA ALA A 104 -4.09 -5.47 3.48
C ALA A 104 -3.72 -6.34 2.29
N GLY A 105 -4.48 -6.30 1.19
CA GLY A 105 -4.23 -7.17 0.03
C GLY A 105 -2.87 -6.89 -0.62
N PHE A 106 -2.56 -5.63 -0.88
CA PHE A 106 -1.28 -5.23 -1.44
C PHE A 106 -0.11 -5.45 -0.47
N LEU A 107 -0.28 -5.12 0.82
CA LEU A 107 0.77 -5.39 1.81
C LEU A 107 1.05 -6.89 1.94
N ARG A 108 0.02 -7.73 1.98
CA ARG A 108 0.16 -9.20 2.06
C ARG A 108 0.89 -9.75 0.84
N LEU A 109 0.38 -9.48 -0.37
CA LEU A 109 0.80 -10.19 -1.57
C LEU A 109 1.97 -9.51 -2.31
N GLY A 110 2.15 -8.20 -2.14
CA GLY A 110 3.17 -7.44 -2.86
C GLY A 110 4.39 -7.07 -2.04
N VAL A 111 4.28 -6.93 -0.71
CA VAL A 111 5.31 -6.23 0.08
C VAL A 111 5.83 -7.05 1.25
N ALA A 112 4.96 -7.50 2.14
CA ALA A 112 5.32 -7.97 3.48
C ALA A 112 5.13 -9.48 3.68
N GLY A 113 4.19 -10.13 2.98
CA GLY A 113 3.98 -11.57 3.15
C GLY A 113 3.30 -11.93 4.47
N TYR A 114 2.39 -11.11 4.97
CA TYR A 114 1.63 -11.37 6.19
C TYR A 114 0.19 -10.88 6.06
N TRP A 115 -0.70 -11.45 6.87
CA TRP A 115 -2.07 -10.97 7.00
C TRP A 115 -2.15 -9.69 7.84
N PHE A 116 -3.02 -8.77 7.46
CA PHE A 116 -3.28 -7.53 8.18
C PHE A 116 -4.79 -7.40 8.40
N PHE A 117 -5.24 -7.36 9.65
CA PHE A 117 -6.60 -6.91 9.96
C PHE A 117 -6.72 -5.39 9.89
N ASN A 118 -7.96 -4.91 9.86
CA ASN A 118 -8.24 -3.48 9.83
C ASN A 118 -7.62 -2.78 11.06
N SER A 119 -6.99 -1.63 10.82
CA SER A 119 -6.28 -0.82 11.82
C SER A 119 -5.09 -1.53 12.48
N ASP A 120 -4.53 -2.56 11.86
CA ASP A 120 -3.28 -3.18 12.28
C ASP A 120 -2.05 -2.33 11.88
N TYR A 121 -0.96 -2.47 12.62
CA TYR A 121 0.35 -1.95 12.25
C TYR A 121 1.43 -2.99 12.51
N ARG A 122 2.47 -2.96 11.67
CA ARG A 122 3.64 -3.84 11.77
C ARG A 122 4.89 -2.99 11.68
N VAL A 123 5.96 -3.42 12.33
CA VAL A 123 7.28 -2.78 12.20
C VAL A 123 8.19 -3.72 11.44
N PHE A 124 8.86 -3.17 10.43
CA PHE A 124 9.79 -3.90 9.60
C PHE A 124 11.13 -3.16 9.53
N ASP A 125 12.21 -3.93 9.52
CA ASP A 125 13.54 -3.46 9.19
C ASP A 125 13.87 -3.86 7.75
N PHE A 126 14.68 -3.06 7.05
CA PHE A 126 15.17 -3.45 5.74
C PHE A 126 16.19 -4.60 5.85
N ASP A 127 16.02 -5.62 5.01
CA ASP A 127 16.92 -6.77 4.92
C ASP A 127 17.23 -7.07 3.45
N GLY A 128 18.46 -6.76 3.03
CA GLY A 128 18.89 -6.90 1.63
C GLY A 128 18.00 -6.11 0.67
N GLN A 129 17.27 -6.80 -0.21
CA GLN A 129 16.28 -6.20 -1.13
C GLN A 129 14.86 -6.17 -0.57
N GLY A 130 14.56 -6.97 0.45
CA GLY A 130 13.24 -7.04 1.09
C GLY A 130 13.18 -6.32 2.44
N ILE A 131 12.28 -6.82 3.28
CA ILE A 131 12.01 -6.38 4.64
C ILE A 131 11.86 -7.58 5.58
N LYS A 132 12.23 -7.40 6.85
CA LYS A 132 12.07 -8.38 7.92
C LYS A 132 11.20 -7.79 9.03
N GLN A 133 10.17 -8.53 9.42
CA GLN A 133 9.27 -8.10 10.48
C GLN A 133 9.94 -8.19 11.86
N GLN A 134 9.71 -7.18 12.71
CA GLN A 134 10.14 -7.22 14.10
C GLN A 134 9.22 -8.11 14.95
N GLU A 135 9.83 -8.90 15.83
CA GLU A 135 9.16 -9.88 16.69
C GLU A 135 8.00 -9.28 17.50
N GLY A 136 8.19 -8.06 18.01
CA GLY A 136 7.20 -7.36 18.84
C GLY A 136 5.89 -7.02 18.12
N THR A 137 5.82 -7.20 16.79
CA THR A 137 4.59 -6.98 16.03
C THR A 137 4.12 -8.20 15.26
N LEU A 138 4.56 -9.43 15.60
CA LEU A 138 4.23 -10.67 14.85
C LEU A 138 2.73 -11.00 14.76
N ALA A 139 1.93 -10.64 15.77
CA ALA A 139 0.47 -10.78 15.77
C ALA A 139 -0.27 -9.46 15.44
N GLY A 140 0.46 -8.45 15.00
CA GLY A 140 -0.05 -7.12 14.74
C GLY A 140 0.10 -6.24 15.96
N GLY A 141 0.11 -4.93 15.76
CA GLY A 141 0.15 -3.96 16.85
C GLY A 141 -1.04 -4.08 17.82
N MET A 142 -2.15 -4.66 17.33
CA MET A 142 -3.33 -4.97 18.11
C MET A 142 -3.40 -6.43 18.60
N GLY A 143 -2.46 -7.30 18.15
CA GLY A 143 -2.42 -8.71 18.55
C GLY A 143 -3.52 -9.61 17.94
N LEU A 144 -4.17 -9.17 16.85
CA LEU A 144 -5.31 -9.87 16.25
C LEU A 144 -4.99 -10.57 14.92
N SER A 145 -3.85 -10.28 14.32
CA SER A 145 -3.49 -10.76 13.00
C SER A 145 -2.78 -12.11 13.03
N LEU A 146 -3.00 -12.90 11.98
CA LEU A 146 -2.30 -14.16 11.78
C LEU A 146 -0.78 -13.91 11.74
N THR A 147 -0.04 -14.87 12.29
CA THR A 147 1.42 -14.80 12.45
C THR A 147 2.16 -15.56 11.36
N GLU A 148 1.44 -16.43 10.68
CA GLU A 148 1.92 -17.29 9.62
C GLU A 148 2.27 -16.44 8.40
N PRO A 149 3.48 -16.59 7.85
CA PRO A 149 3.85 -15.88 6.64
C PRO A 149 3.06 -16.43 5.43
N VAL A 150 2.87 -15.56 4.46
CA VAL A 150 2.23 -15.82 3.18
C VAL A 150 3.25 -15.58 2.08
N GLU A 151 3.35 -16.50 1.13
CA GLU A 151 4.21 -16.32 -0.04
C GLU A 151 3.75 -15.07 -0.83
N LEU A 152 4.71 -14.23 -1.22
CA LEU A 152 4.41 -13.08 -2.06
C LEU A 152 3.86 -13.53 -3.41
N GLY A 153 2.76 -12.93 -3.82
CA GLY A 153 2.05 -13.26 -5.04
C GLY A 153 1.35 -14.63 -5.03
N LEU A 154 1.13 -15.22 -3.85
CA LEU A 154 0.28 -16.39 -3.70
C LEU A 154 -1.10 -16.12 -4.30
N ASP A 155 -1.57 -17.05 -5.13
CA ASP A 155 -2.89 -17.05 -5.80
C ASP A 155 -3.21 -15.79 -6.62
N LEU A 156 -2.21 -14.96 -6.94
CA LEU A 156 -2.38 -13.89 -7.91
C LEU A 156 -2.45 -14.45 -9.33
N PRO A 157 -3.34 -13.91 -10.18
CA PRO A 157 -3.48 -14.39 -11.54
C PRO A 157 -2.30 -13.95 -12.41
N GLU A 158 -2.01 -14.72 -13.46
CA GLU A 158 -0.94 -14.40 -14.42
C GLU A 158 -1.37 -13.31 -15.40
N GLU A 159 -2.65 -13.27 -15.75
CA GLU A 159 -3.27 -12.25 -16.61
C GLU A 159 -4.32 -11.47 -15.80
N ASP A 160 -4.52 -10.18 -16.12
CA ASP A 160 -5.51 -9.38 -15.37
C ASP A 160 -6.90 -9.95 -15.69
N PRO A 161 -7.60 -10.49 -14.68
CA PRO A 161 -8.87 -11.19 -14.90
C PRO A 161 -10.02 -10.20 -15.18
N GLY A 162 -9.75 -8.89 -15.19
CA GLY A 162 -10.74 -7.86 -15.38
C GLY A 162 -11.62 -7.66 -14.15
N TYR A 163 -12.66 -6.85 -14.33
CA TYR A 163 -13.54 -6.35 -13.28
C TYR A 163 -14.26 -7.44 -12.47
N ASP A 164 -14.65 -8.55 -13.12
CA ASP A 164 -15.52 -9.59 -12.53
C ASP A 164 -14.76 -10.68 -11.74
N ALA A 165 -13.46 -10.51 -11.53
CA ALA A 165 -12.65 -11.52 -10.89
C ALA A 165 -12.89 -11.61 -9.37
N GLU A 166 -13.12 -12.82 -8.87
CA GLU A 166 -13.12 -13.10 -7.44
C GLU A 166 -11.70 -12.90 -6.89
N VAL A 167 -11.50 -11.82 -6.13
CA VAL A 167 -10.32 -11.62 -5.29
C VAL A 167 -10.54 -12.44 -4.02
N GLN A 168 -9.69 -13.43 -3.76
CA GLN A 168 -9.67 -14.13 -2.48
C GLN A 168 -9.17 -13.17 -1.39
N GLU A 169 -10.09 -12.72 -0.54
CA GLU A 169 -9.81 -11.85 0.62
C GLU A 169 -9.14 -12.62 1.75
#